data_AF-A0A7W7HFJ4-F1
#
_entry.id   AF-A0A7W7HFJ4-F1
#
_cell.length_a   1.000
_cell.length_b   1.000
_cell.length_c   1.000
_cell.angle_alpha   90.00
_cell.angle_beta   90.00
_cell.angle_gamma   90.00
#
_symmetry.space_group_name_H-M   'P 1'
#
loop_
_entity.id
_entity.type
_entity.pdbx_description
1 polymer ?
#
loop_
_entity_poly.entity_id
_entity_poly.type
_entity_poly.pdbx_seq_one_letter_code
_entity_poly.pdbx_strand_id
1 'polypeptide(L)'
;MAQPSTPETETSDGSGAPVPPAHDASQLERAMFEVKRVIVGQDRMVERMFVGLLARGHCLLEGVPGVAKTLAVETLAKVVGGTFSRVQFTPDLVPADIVGTRIYRQSSEQFDVELGPVFVNFLLADEINRAPAKVQSALLEVMAEHQVSIGGKSYDVPDPFLVMATQNPIEQEGVYPLPEAQRDRFLMKIIVGYPTDSEEREIVYRMGVSAPEPKQIFTPEDLLALQGRADQVFVHNALVDYTVRLVLATRAPAQHGMPDVAQLIQYGASPRASLGIVRATRALALLRGRDYALPQDVQDIAPDILRHRLVLSYDALADDIPADHIVARIMQMVPPPQVSSRQGSGPNGGPPVALPVPPGPMTPVPAGAAQSAQYVAGPAGPQPTSGVPAGVFDNGRPQPPAGPWPAPGHPGQQ
;
A
#
# COMPACT_ATOMS: atom_id res chain seq x y z
N MET A 1 -40.23 -14.23 61.47
CA MET A 1 -38.90 -14.65 61.00
C MET A 1 -39.05 -15.17 59.59
N ALA A 2 -38.72 -14.34 58.60
CA ALA A 2 -38.78 -14.68 57.19
C ALA A 2 -37.35 -14.80 56.68
N GLN A 3 -36.99 -15.94 56.10
CA GLN A 3 -35.71 -16.15 55.44
C GLN A 3 -35.86 -15.83 53.94
N PRO A 4 -34.93 -15.09 53.32
CA PRO A 4 -34.94 -14.85 51.88
C PRO A 4 -34.16 -15.94 51.15
N SER A 5 -34.80 -16.56 50.16
CA SER A 5 -34.18 -17.46 49.18
C SER A 5 -33.59 -16.65 48.02
N THR A 6 -32.29 -16.81 47.81
CA THR A 6 -31.47 -16.19 46.75
C THR A 6 -31.81 -16.79 45.38
N PRO A 7 -31.89 -15.99 44.30
CA PRO A 7 -32.19 -16.51 42.96
C PRO A 7 -30.94 -17.10 42.29
N GLU A 8 -31.14 -18.21 41.58
CA GLU A 8 -30.18 -18.90 40.74
C GLU A 8 -29.68 -17.99 39.61
N THR A 9 -28.36 -17.94 39.42
CA THR A 9 -27.72 -17.21 38.34
C THR A 9 -27.57 -18.15 37.15
N GLU A 10 -28.41 -17.99 36.13
CA GLU A 10 -28.18 -18.57 34.81
C GLU A 10 -26.95 -17.90 34.20
N THR A 11 -25.84 -18.63 34.16
CA THR A 11 -24.66 -18.26 33.37
C THR A 11 -24.97 -18.48 31.89
N SER A 12 -25.03 -17.39 31.14
CA SER A 12 -25.08 -17.39 29.69
C SER A 12 -23.77 -17.92 29.09
N ASP A 13 -23.84 -19.09 28.46
CA ASP A 13 -22.78 -19.62 27.61
C ASP A 13 -22.67 -18.77 26.32
N GLY A 14 -21.83 -17.75 26.37
CA GLY A 14 -21.43 -16.92 25.24
C GLY A 14 -19.97 -17.12 24.88
N SER A 15 -19.54 -18.37 24.59
CA SER A 15 -18.22 -18.62 24.01
C SER A 15 -18.36 -19.11 22.57
N GLY A 16 -18.34 -18.16 21.63
CA GLY A 16 -18.25 -18.46 20.20
C GLY A 16 -16.90 -19.11 19.90
N ALA A 17 -16.92 -20.34 19.37
CA ALA A 17 -15.71 -21.00 18.91
C ALA A 17 -14.98 -20.13 17.87
N PRO A 18 -13.64 -20.10 17.85
CA PRO A 18 -12.88 -19.32 16.88
C PRO A 18 -13.23 -19.76 15.45
N VAL A 19 -13.73 -18.83 14.64
CA VAL A 19 -14.07 -19.09 13.23
C VAL A 19 -12.77 -19.39 12.49
N PRO A 20 -12.66 -20.55 11.81
CA PRO A 20 -11.45 -20.89 11.07
C PRO A 20 -11.22 -19.90 9.91
N PRO A 21 -9.97 -19.50 9.63
CA PRO A 21 -9.64 -18.62 8.49
C PRO A 21 -10.18 -19.11 7.15
N ALA A 22 -10.31 -20.43 6.99
CA ALA A 22 -10.85 -21.06 5.78
C ALA A 22 -12.35 -20.72 5.53
N HIS A 23 -13.14 -20.53 6.59
CA HIS A 23 -14.54 -20.13 6.43
C HIS A 23 -14.64 -18.71 5.87
N ASP A 24 -13.84 -17.79 6.43
CA ASP A 24 -13.83 -16.39 6.01
C ASP A 24 -13.29 -16.23 4.60
N ALA A 25 -12.25 -16.99 4.26
CA ALA A 25 -11.74 -17.11 2.90
C ALA A 25 -12.84 -17.47 1.91
N SER A 26 -13.64 -18.49 2.23
CA SER A 26 -14.70 -18.97 1.33
C SER A 26 -15.81 -17.93 1.12
N GLN A 27 -16.16 -17.18 2.15
CA GLN A 27 -17.17 -16.12 2.05
C GLN A 27 -16.63 -14.91 1.28
N LEU A 28 -15.38 -14.51 1.56
CA LEU A 28 -14.71 -13.44 0.84
C LEU A 28 -14.51 -13.78 -0.63
N GLU A 29 -14.11 -15.02 -0.95
CA GLU A 29 -13.99 -15.52 -2.32
C GLU A 29 -15.35 -15.47 -3.04
N ARG A 30 -16.42 -15.88 -2.36
CA ARG A 30 -17.78 -15.79 -2.90
C ARG A 30 -18.19 -14.35 -3.18
N ALA A 31 -17.88 -13.41 -2.28
CA ALA A 31 -18.17 -11.99 -2.49
C ALA A 31 -17.33 -11.40 -3.64
N MET A 32 -16.04 -11.73 -3.72
CA MET A 32 -15.19 -11.33 -4.84
C MET A 32 -15.73 -11.88 -6.16
N PHE A 33 -16.13 -13.15 -6.19
CA PHE A 33 -16.73 -13.77 -7.37
C PHE A 33 -18.00 -13.04 -7.80
N GLU A 34 -18.87 -12.67 -6.85
CA GLU A 34 -20.09 -11.92 -7.15
C GLU A 34 -19.79 -10.55 -7.78
N VAL A 35 -18.76 -9.84 -7.31
CA VAL A 35 -18.31 -8.59 -7.95
C VAL A 35 -17.74 -8.86 -9.36
N LYS A 36 -16.92 -9.91 -9.52
CA LYS A 36 -16.30 -10.28 -10.81
C LYS A 36 -17.29 -10.83 -11.85
N ARG A 37 -18.50 -11.21 -11.44
CA ARG A 37 -19.58 -11.52 -12.38
C ARG A 37 -20.02 -10.27 -13.14
N VAL A 38 -20.09 -9.13 -12.44
CA VAL A 38 -20.47 -7.84 -13.00
C VAL A 38 -19.28 -7.13 -13.65
N ILE A 39 -18.12 -7.17 -13.01
CA ILE A 39 -16.92 -6.46 -13.46
C ILE A 39 -15.99 -7.41 -14.21
N VAL A 40 -15.65 -7.06 -15.44
CA VAL A 40 -14.79 -7.86 -16.33
C VAL A 40 -13.37 -7.28 -16.37
N GLY A 41 -12.36 -8.14 -16.28
CA GLY A 41 -10.96 -7.79 -16.54
C GLY A 41 -10.25 -6.93 -15.49
N GLN A 42 -10.92 -6.62 -14.38
CA GLN A 42 -10.39 -5.72 -13.35
C GLN A 42 -10.13 -6.46 -12.03
N ASP A 43 -9.57 -7.68 -12.10
CA ASP A 43 -9.35 -8.55 -10.95
C ASP A 43 -8.52 -7.87 -9.85
N ARG A 44 -7.44 -7.20 -10.25
CA ARG A 44 -6.58 -6.46 -9.31
C ARG A 44 -7.32 -5.31 -8.65
N MET A 45 -8.12 -4.55 -9.41
CA MET A 45 -8.92 -3.46 -8.84
C MET A 45 -9.88 -4.01 -7.79
N VAL A 46 -10.62 -5.07 -8.13
CA VAL A 46 -11.57 -5.70 -7.21
C VAL A 46 -10.87 -6.21 -5.95
N GLU A 47 -9.76 -6.94 -6.07
CA GLU A 47 -8.97 -7.40 -4.92
C GLU A 47 -8.54 -6.24 -4.03
N ARG A 48 -8.04 -5.15 -4.62
CA ARG A 48 -7.57 -3.97 -3.88
C ARG A 48 -8.70 -3.19 -3.20
N MET A 49 -9.90 -3.16 -3.78
CA MET A 49 -11.08 -2.59 -3.12
C MET A 49 -11.44 -3.38 -1.85
N PHE A 50 -11.42 -4.72 -1.89
CA PHE A 50 -11.64 -5.54 -0.70
C PHE A 50 -10.54 -5.33 0.34
N VAL A 51 -9.27 -5.25 -0.08
CA VAL A 51 -8.15 -4.92 0.82
C VAL A 51 -8.36 -3.56 1.48
N GLY A 52 -8.76 -2.53 0.73
CA GLY A 52 -9.08 -1.20 1.27
C GLY A 52 -10.19 -1.24 2.31
N LEU A 53 -11.27 -1.98 2.03
CA LEU A 53 -12.38 -2.17 2.96
C LEU A 53 -11.94 -2.87 4.25
N LEU A 54 -11.23 -3.99 4.14
CA LEU A 54 -10.77 -4.79 5.29
C LEU A 54 -9.69 -4.07 6.11
N ALA A 55 -8.84 -3.27 5.45
CA ALA A 55 -7.78 -2.51 6.11
C ALA A 55 -8.25 -1.14 6.65
N ARG A 56 -9.55 -0.81 6.51
CA ARG A 56 -10.14 0.49 6.89
C ARG A 56 -9.40 1.67 6.23
N GLY A 57 -9.14 1.54 4.93
CA GLY A 57 -8.34 2.48 4.18
C GLY A 57 -8.98 2.93 2.88
N HIS A 58 -9.13 4.24 2.72
CA HIS A 58 -9.66 4.86 1.52
C HIS A 58 -8.73 4.64 0.30
N CYS A 59 -9.33 4.53 -0.89
CA CYS A 59 -8.62 4.20 -2.12
C CYS A 59 -8.73 5.32 -3.15
N LEU A 60 -7.65 5.53 -3.90
CA LEU A 60 -7.58 6.45 -5.03
C LEU A 60 -7.54 5.65 -6.34
N LEU A 61 -8.56 5.77 -7.17
CA LEU A 61 -8.73 5.06 -8.44
C LEU A 61 -8.30 5.97 -9.59
N GLU A 62 -7.06 5.82 -10.06
CA GLU A 62 -6.57 6.56 -11.22
C GLU A 62 -6.75 5.71 -12.48
N GLY A 63 -7.30 6.31 -13.52
CA GLY A 63 -7.46 5.62 -14.80
C GLY A 63 -8.27 6.45 -15.78
N VAL A 64 -8.30 6.01 -17.03
CA VAL A 64 -9.06 6.65 -18.08
C VAL A 64 -10.58 6.59 -17.82
N PRO A 65 -11.38 7.50 -18.39
CA PRO A 65 -12.83 7.41 -18.35
C PRO A 65 -13.35 6.11 -18.98
N GLY A 66 -14.49 5.62 -18.50
CA GLY A 66 -15.18 4.47 -19.11
C GLY A 66 -14.75 3.08 -18.65
N VAL A 67 -13.73 2.94 -17.79
CA VAL A 67 -13.26 1.62 -17.29
C VAL A 67 -14.05 1.08 -16.09
N ALA A 68 -15.37 1.31 -16.06
CA ALA A 68 -16.32 0.77 -15.09
C ALA A 68 -15.98 0.99 -13.59
N LYS A 69 -15.17 2.00 -13.25
CA LYS A 69 -14.82 2.33 -11.83
C LYS A 69 -16.07 2.54 -10.98
N THR A 70 -17.00 3.38 -11.45
CA THR A 70 -18.26 3.68 -10.77
C THR A 70 -19.08 2.42 -10.51
N LEU A 71 -19.23 1.60 -11.55
CA LEU A 71 -19.97 0.34 -11.46
C LEU A 71 -19.31 -0.62 -10.45
N ALA A 72 -17.98 -0.68 -10.41
CA ALA A 72 -17.27 -1.56 -9.48
C ALA A 72 -17.51 -1.18 -8.02
N VAL A 73 -17.45 0.12 -7.68
CA VAL A 73 -17.70 0.57 -6.30
C VAL A 73 -19.16 0.35 -5.90
N GLU A 74 -20.11 0.67 -6.78
CA GLU A 74 -21.54 0.43 -6.53
C GLU A 74 -21.83 -1.07 -6.36
N THR A 75 -21.24 -1.91 -7.21
CA THR A 75 -21.35 -3.37 -7.13
C THR A 75 -20.80 -3.89 -5.82
N LEU A 76 -19.62 -3.43 -5.40
CA LEU A 76 -19.04 -3.80 -4.10
C LEU A 76 -20.00 -3.45 -2.97
N ALA A 77 -20.50 -2.22 -2.92
CA ALA A 77 -21.40 -1.75 -1.87
C ALA A 77 -22.65 -2.64 -1.76
N LYS A 78 -23.25 -3.04 -2.90
CA LYS A 78 -24.38 -3.98 -2.95
C LYS A 78 -24.00 -5.37 -2.46
N VAL A 79 -22.87 -5.92 -2.90
CA VAL A 79 -22.40 -7.26 -2.50
C VAL A 79 -22.15 -7.32 -0.99
N VAL A 80 -21.65 -6.24 -0.40
CA VAL A 80 -21.29 -6.20 1.02
C VAL A 80 -22.37 -5.59 1.93
N GLY A 81 -23.52 -5.22 1.37
CA GLY A 81 -24.69 -4.76 2.12
C GLY A 81 -24.61 -3.34 2.68
N GLY A 82 -23.72 -2.50 2.16
CA GLY A 82 -23.57 -1.11 2.62
C GLY A 82 -24.42 -0.12 1.84
N THR A 83 -24.70 1.02 2.47
CA THR A 83 -25.27 2.19 1.78
C THR A 83 -24.24 2.83 0.85
N PHE A 84 -24.69 3.35 -0.29
CA PHE A 84 -23.83 3.91 -1.33
C PHE A 84 -24.29 5.32 -1.71
N SER A 85 -23.33 6.23 -1.89
CA SER A 85 -23.54 7.53 -2.49
C SER A 85 -22.43 7.85 -3.48
N ARG A 86 -22.79 8.54 -4.56
CA ARG A 86 -21.85 9.05 -5.56
C ARG A 86 -21.92 10.56 -5.55
N VAL A 87 -20.75 11.19 -5.50
CA VAL A 87 -20.59 12.63 -5.65
C VAL A 87 -19.64 12.90 -6.78
N GLN A 88 -20.11 13.67 -7.76
CA GLN A 88 -19.28 14.20 -8.82
C GLN A 88 -18.61 15.48 -8.32
N PHE A 89 -17.29 15.52 -8.33
CA PHE A 89 -16.56 16.72 -7.94
C PHE A 89 -16.51 17.67 -9.14
N THR A 90 -16.99 18.89 -8.92
CA THR A 90 -17.06 19.95 -9.93
C THR A 90 -16.49 21.25 -9.37
N PRO A 91 -16.09 22.22 -10.22
CA PRO A 91 -15.48 23.47 -9.75
C PRO A 91 -16.39 24.36 -8.90
N ASP A 92 -17.71 24.19 -9.03
CA ASP A 92 -18.76 24.94 -8.34
C ASP A 92 -19.17 24.33 -6.99
N LEU A 93 -18.73 23.11 -6.71
CA LEU A 93 -19.06 22.41 -5.46
C LEU A 93 -18.54 23.19 -4.25
N VAL A 94 -19.32 23.23 -3.18
CA VAL A 94 -18.91 23.82 -1.89
C VAL A 94 -18.79 22.74 -0.81
N PRO A 95 -18.02 22.97 0.28
CA PRO A 95 -17.89 21.99 1.36
C PRO A 95 -19.22 21.50 1.92
N ALA A 96 -20.21 22.40 2.02
CA ALA A 96 -21.55 22.09 2.51
C ALA A 96 -22.28 21.04 1.66
N ASP A 97 -21.97 20.92 0.37
CA ASP A 97 -22.56 19.91 -0.52
C ASP A 97 -22.02 18.50 -0.23
N ILE A 98 -20.88 18.40 0.47
CA ILE A 98 -20.27 17.14 0.89
C ILE A 98 -20.71 16.80 2.32
N VAL A 99 -20.56 17.76 3.23
CA VAL A 99 -20.72 17.51 4.66
C VAL A 99 -22.16 17.69 5.13
N GLY A 100 -22.97 18.48 4.43
CA GLY A 100 -24.31 18.88 4.85
C GLY A 100 -24.38 20.34 5.32
N THR A 101 -25.60 20.83 5.52
CA THR A 101 -25.86 22.24 5.85
C THR A 101 -27.01 22.40 6.84
N ARG A 102 -27.16 23.61 7.38
CA ARG A 102 -28.34 23.99 8.17
C ARG A 102 -29.35 24.68 7.27
N ILE A 103 -30.55 24.13 7.21
CA ILE A 103 -31.67 24.70 6.49
C ILE A 103 -32.67 25.32 7.47
N TYR A 104 -33.15 26.53 7.17
CA TYR A 104 -34.23 27.14 7.95
C TYR A 104 -35.57 26.65 7.42
N ARG A 105 -36.33 25.90 8.22
CA ARG A 105 -37.70 25.51 7.89
C ARG A 105 -38.68 26.55 8.39
N GLN A 106 -39.27 27.30 7.45
CA GLN A 106 -40.29 28.31 7.75
C GLN A 106 -41.53 27.73 8.45
N SER A 107 -41.88 26.47 8.17
CA SER A 107 -43.04 25.81 8.77
C SER A 107 -42.91 25.58 10.28
N SER A 108 -41.69 25.43 10.80
CA SER A 108 -41.41 25.17 12.21
C SER A 108 -40.63 26.31 12.88
N GLU A 109 -40.31 27.38 12.14
CA GLU A 109 -39.42 28.49 12.53
C GLU A 109 -38.11 28.01 13.17
N GLN A 110 -37.57 26.89 12.67
CA GLN A 110 -36.40 26.21 13.24
C GLN A 110 -35.33 25.93 12.18
N PHE A 111 -34.08 25.86 12.64
CA PHE A 111 -32.94 25.44 11.82
C PHE A 111 -32.74 23.94 11.95
N ASP A 112 -33.05 23.20 10.90
CA ASP A 112 -32.79 21.77 10.79
C ASP A 112 -31.45 21.52 10.10
N VAL A 113 -30.88 20.35 10.36
CA VAL A 113 -29.66 19.89 9.69
C VAL A 113 -30.04 18.95 8.57
N GLU A 114 -29.56 19.24 7.38
CA GLU A 114 -29.61 18.35 6.23
C GLU A 114 -28.23 17.73 6.04
N LEU A 115 -28.15 16.42 6.24
CA LEU A 115 -26.90 15.66 6.17
C LEU A 115 -26.45 15.51 4.72
N GLY A 116 -25.14 15.66 4.48
CA GLY A 116 -24.56 15.53 3.16
C GLY A 116 -24.42 14.08 2.68
N PRO A 117 -23.93 13.87 1.46
CA PRO A 117 -23.74 12.55 0.86
C PRO A 117 -22.68 11.68 1.55
N VAL A 118 -21.86 12.23 2.47
CA VAL A 118 -20.84 11.46 3.21
C VAL A 118 -21.43 10.49 4.24
N PHE A 119 -22.70 10.61 4.61
CA PHE A 119 -23.36 9.76 5.61
C PHE A 119 -23.84 8.42 5.02
N VAL A 120 -22.92 7.71 4.36
CA VAL A 120 -23.11 6.38 3.78
C VAL A 120 -21.90 5.50 4.07
N ASN A 121 -22.02 4.18 3.92
CA ASN A 121 -20.90 3.26 4.10
C ASN A 121 -19.86 3.38 2.97
N PHE A 122 -20.33 3.59 1.74
CA PHE A 122 -19.49 3.66 0.54
C PHE A 122 -19.73 4.97 -0.21
N LEU A 123 -18.72 5.84 -0.21
CA LEU A 123 -18.74 7.09 -0.94
C LEU A 123 -17.81 7.00 -2.16
N LEU A 124 -18.37 7.18 -3.35
CA LEU A 124 -17.60 7.40 -4.57
C LEU A 124 -17.46 8.90 -4.82
N ALA A 125 -16.23 9.41 -4.70
CA ALA A 125 -15.87 10.79 -5.01
C ALA A 125 -15.25 10.85 -6.41
N ASP A 126 -16.08 11.08 -7.42
CA ASP A 126 -15.67 11.05 -8.83
C ASP A 126 -14.95 12.35 -9.20
N GLU A 127 -13.80 12.24 -9.86
CA GLU A 127 -12.97 13.35 -10.34
C GLU A 127 -12.59 14.34 -9.23
N ILE A 128 -12.10 13.82 -8.10
CA ILE A 128 -11.75 14.62 -6.91
C ILE A 128 -10.83 15.82 -7.23
N ASN A 129 -10.03 15.70 -8.28
CA ASN A 129 -9.13 16.73 -8.79
C ASN A 129 -9.83 17.88 -9.53
N ARG A 130 -11.16 17.89 -9.69
CA ARG A 130 -11.91 19.00 -10.31
C ARG A 130 -12.52 19.98 -9.32
N ALA A 131 -12.64 19.61 -8.05
CA ALA A 131 -13.15 20.52 -7.03
C ALA A 131 -12.05 21.40 -6.41
N PRO A 132 -12.40 22.58 -5.89
CA PRO A 132 -11.46 23.43 -5.17
C PRO A 132 -10.86 22.75 -3.93
N ALA A 133 -9.64 23.15 -3.55
CA ALA A 133 -8.91 22.58 -2.40
C ALA A 133 -9.70 22.60 -1.07
N LYS A 134 -10.63 23.55 -0.88
CA LYS A 134 -11.50 23.61 0.30
C LYS A 134 -12.49 22.44 0.37
N VAL A 135 -13.05 22.04 -0.78
CA VAL A 135 -13.98 20.91 -0.89
C VAL A 135 -13.23 19.60 -0.67
N GLN A 136 -12.06 19.45 -1.32
CA GLN A 136 -11.17 18.32 -1.11
C GLN A 136 -10.80 18.18 0.37
N SER A 137 -10.42 19.29 1.03
CA SER A 137 -10.08 19.28 2.45
C SER A 137 -11.25 18.85 3.34
N ALA A 138 -12.48 19.29 3.03
CA ALA A 138 -13.66 18.88 3.79
C ALA A 138 -13.88 17.37 3.71
N LEU A 139 -13.80 16.75 2.53
CA LEU A 139 -13.90 15.30 2.39
C LEU A 139 -12.79 14.57 3.16
N LEU A 140 -11.55 15.07 3.08
CA LEU A 140 -10.39 14.47 3.74
C LEU A 140 -10.42 14.60 5.26
N GLU A 141 -11.10 15.61 5.78
CA GLU A 141 -11.39 15.76 7.21
C GLU A 141 -12.37 14.67 7.66
N VAL A 142 -13.46 14.46 6.93
CA VAL A 142 -14.41 13.34 7.21
C VAL A 142 -13.70 11.98 7.18
N MET A 143 -12.80 11.77 6.20
CA MET A 143 -12.00 10.55 6.12
C MET A 143 -11.05 10.35 7.31
N ALA A 144 -10.59 11.42 7.95
CA ALA A 144 -9.66 11.33 9.07
C ALA A 144 -10.38 11.20 10.41
N GLU A 145 -11.46 11.97 10.58
CA GLU A 145 -12.15 12.12 11.86
C GLU A 145 -13.35 11.16 11.99
N HIS A 146 -13.85 10.58 10.89
CA HIS A 146 -15.06 9.74 10.87
C HIS A 146 -16.30 10.42 11.47
N GLN A 147 -16.33 11.75 11.46
CA GLN A 147 -17.46 12.56 11.91
C GLN A 147 -17.47 13.90 11.17
N VAL A 148 -18.61 14.57 11.22
CA VAL A 148 -18.81 15.92 10.69
C VAL A 148 -19.41 16.80 11.78
N SER A 149 -18.93 18.04 11.91
CA SER A 149 -19.54 19.04 12.79
C SER A 149 -20.37 20.06 12.02
N ILE A 150 -21.69 20.08 12.23
CA ILE A 150 -22.63 21.01 11.60
C ILE A 150 -23.33 21.83 12.68
N GLY A 151 -23.12 23.15 12.68
CA GLY A 151 -23.81 24.04 13.62
C GLY A 151 -23.51 23.82 15.09
N GLY A 152 -22.32 23.29 15.42
CA GLY A 152 -21.93 22.96 16.79
C GLY A 152 -22.39 21.59 17.29
N LYS A 153 -23.03 20.77 16.44
CA LYS A 153 -23.34 19.36 16.72
C LYS A 153 -22.48 18.45 15.83
N SER A 154 -21.96 17.38 16.42
CA SER A 154 -21.19 16.36 15.71
C SER A 154 -22.10 15.21 15.30
N TYR A 155 -21.84 14.67 14.10
CA TYR A 155 -22.58 13.60 13.47
C TYR A 155 -21.56 12.57 12.95
N ASP A 156 -21.65 11.34 13.43
CA ASP A 156 -20.74 10.27 13.02
C ASP A 156 -21.15 9.71 11.65
N VAL A 157 -20.15 9.33 10.86
CA VAL A 157 -20.41 8.57 9.62
C VAL A 157 -20.68 7.09 9.94
N PRO A 158 -21.44 6.37 9.11
CA PRO A 158 -21.70 4.94 9.32
C PRO A 158 -20.41 4.10 9.31
N ASP A 159 -20.34 3.06 10.14
CA ASP A 159 -19.24 2.09 10.17
C ASP A 159 -19.70 0.76 9.52
N PRO A 160 -18.98 0.17 8.54
CA PRO A 160 -17.75 0.65 7.91
C PRO A 160 -17.97 1.89 7.03
N PHE A 161 -16.95 2.77 7.00
CA PHE A 161 -16.86 3.92 6.10
C PHE A 161 -15.70 3.78 5.13
N LEU A 162 -15.99 3.75 3.83
CA LEU A 162 -15.01 3.68 2.76
C LEU A 162 -15.26 4.78 1.73
N VAL A 163 -14.18 5.47 1.38
CA VAL A 163 -14.17 6.48 0.32
C VAL A 163 -13.31 5.95 -0.80
N MET A 164 -13.88 5.90 -2.01
CA MET A 164 -13.15 5.66 -3.24
C MET A 164 -13.18 6.94 -4.06
N ALA A 165 -12.04 7.57 -4.21
CA ALA A 165 -11.91 8.78 -5.01
C ALA A 165 -11.36 8.43 -6.39
N THR A 166 -11.93 8.95 -7.47
CA THR A 166 -11.37 8.75 -8.81
C THR A 166 -10.56 9.97 -9.23
N GLN A 167 -9.53 9.72 -10.04
CA GLN A 167 -8.77 10.75 -10.73
C GLN A 167 -8.64 10.40 -12.20
N ASN A 168 -8.83 11.42 -13.04
CA ASN A 168 -8.58 11.34 -14.47
C ASN A 168 -7.24 12.00 -14.80
N PRO A 169 -6.23 11.26 -15.29
CA PRO A 169 -4.91 11.81 -15.54
C PRO A 169 -4.81 12.68 -16.81
N ILE A 170 -5.80 12.63 -17.70
CA ILE A 170 -5.73 13.26 -19.04
C ILE A 170 -6.37 14.66 -19.05
N GLU A 171 -7.09 15.03 -18.00
CA GLU A 171 -7.86 16.27 -17.96
C GLU A 171 -6.95 17.48 -17.72
N GLN A 172 -7.02 18.48 -18.60
CA GLN A 172 -6.12 19.65 -18.58
C GLN A 172 -6.81 20.93 -18.09
N GLU A 173 -8.15 20.97 -18.08
CA GLU A 173 -8.92 22.17 -17.74
C GLU A 173 -9.57 22.04 -16.37
N GLY A 174 -9.43 23.08 -15.53
CA GLY A 174 -10.07 23.13 -14.21
C GLY A 174 -9.57 22.09 -13.21
N VAL A 175 -8.32 21.64 -13.34
CA VAL A 175 -7.74 20.61 -12.46
C VAL A 175 -6.96 21.22 -11.29
N TYR A 176 -7.36 20.82 -10.09
CA TYR A 176 -6.74 21.11 -8.80
C TYR A 176 -6.08 19.81 -8.27
N PRO A 177 -4.78 19.59 -8.53
CA PRO A 177 -4.12 18.39 -8.06
C PRO A 177 -4.17 18.30 -6.54
N LEU A 178 -4.41 17.10 -6.01
CA LEU A 178 -4.37 16.88 -4.57
C LEU A 178 -2.94 17.13 -4.07
N PRO A 179 -2.75 18.04 -3.09
CA PRO A 179 -1.48 18.20 -2.40
C PRO A 179 -0.98 16.87 -1.83
N GLU A 180 0.34 16.73 -1.71
CA GLU A 180 0.99 15.48 -1.24
C GLU A 180 0.49 15.05 0.14
N ALA A 181 0.36 16.01 1.07
CA ALA A 181 -0.18 15.75 2.41
C ALA A 181 -1.63 15.23 2.38
N GLN A 182 -2.40 15.58 1.34
CA GLN A 182 -3.76 15.10 1.15
C GLN A 182 -3.78 13.70 0.54
N ARG A 183 -2.95 13.46 -0.49
CA ARG A 183 -2.76 12.13 -1.11
C ARG A 183 -2.32 11.08 -0.09
N ASP A 184 -1.48 11.45 0.87
CA ASP A 184 -0.96 10.55 1.90
C ASP A 184 -2.06 9.97 2.83
N ARG A 185 -3.25 10.60 2.87
CA ARG A 185 -4.41 10.11 3.63
C ARG A 185 -5.08 8.89 2.98
N PHE A 186 -4.92 8.68 1.68
CA PHE A 186 -5.37 7.47 1.01
C PHE A 186 -4.42 6.32 1.33
N LEU A 187 -4.98 5.14 1.61
CA LEU A 187 -4.20 3.93 1.87
C LEU A 187 -3.43 3.51 0.62
N MET A 188 -4.11 3.49 -0.53
CA MET A 188 -3.54 3.03 -1.79
C MET A 188 -4.05 3.83 -3.00
N LYS A 189 -3.21 3.90 -4.02
CA LYS A 189 -3.55 4.36 -5.37
C LYS A 189 -3.55 3.17 -6.32
N ILE A 190 -4.71 2.88 -6.90
CA ILE A 190 -4.94 1.77 -7.82
C ILE A 190 -4.99 2.35 -9.24
N ILE A 191 -4.09 1.87 -10.11
CA ILE A 191 -4.10 2.24 -11.53
C ILE A 191 -4.98 1.27 -12.30
N VAL A 192 -5.93 1.83 -13.06
CA VAL A 192 -6.91 1.11 -13.85
C VAL A 192 -6.68 1.42 -15.33
N GLY A 193 -6.20 0.43 -16.07
CA GLY A 193 -5.97 0.52 -17.51
C GLY A 193 -7.21 0.16 -18.34
N TYR A 194 -7.10 0.33 -19.65
CA TYR A 194 -8.07 -0.22 -20.58
C TYR A 194 -8.10 -1.76 -20.49
N PRO A 195 -9.27 -2.38 -20.64
CA PRO A 195 -9.38 -3.83 -20.75
C PRO A 195 -8.66 -4.33 -22.01
N THR A 196 -8.22 -5.57 -21.97
CA THR A 196 -7.68 -6.29 -23.12
C THR A 196 -8.77 -6.61 -24.14
N ASP A 197 -8.40 -6.94 -25.38
CA ASP A 197 -9.35 -7.36 -26.43
C ASP A 197 -10.29 -8.49 -25.99
N SER A 198 -9.80 -9.40 -25.15
CA SER A 198 -10.60 -10.51 -24.63
C SER A 198 -11.61 -10.05 -23.57
N GLU A 199 -11.21 -9.13 -22.71
CA GLU A 199 -12.05 -8.56 -21.67
C GLU A 199 -13.09 -7.60 -22.27
N GLU A 200 -12.70 -6.80 -23.27
CA GLU A 200 -13.61 -5.91 -24.01
C GLU A 200 -14.73 -6.71 -24.68
N ARG A 201 -14.38 -7.83 -25.33
CA ARG A 201 -15.38 -8.72 -25.93
C ARG A 201 -16.33 -9.31 -24.89
N GLU A 202 -15.80 -9.71 -23.74
CA GLU A 202 -16.60 -10.24 -22.64
C GLU A 202 -17.52 -9.17 -22.03
N ILE A 203 -17.08 -7.91 -21.96
CA ILE A 203 -17.93 -6.76 -21.59
C ILE A 203 -19.11 -6.67 -22.54
N VAL A 204 -18.88 -6.73 -23.86
CA VAL A 204 -19.96 -6.69 -24.87
C VAL A 204 -20.94 -7.84 -24.66
N TYR A 205 -20.46 -9.07 -24.42
CA TYR A 205 -21.34 -10.22 -24.20
C TYR A 205 -22.17 -10.13 -22.91
N ARG A 206 -21.56 -9.70 -21.80
CA ARG A 206 -22.24 -9.62 -20.50
C ARG A 206 -23.18 -8.42 -20.38
N MET A 207 -22.76 -7.27 -20.89
CA MET A 207 -23.48 -6.01 -20.72
C MET A 207 -24.44 -5.72 -21.89
N GLY A 208 -24.26 -6.38 -23.04
CA GLY A 208 -25.02 -6.09 -24.27
C GLY A 208 -26.48 -6.55 -24.27
N VAL A 209 -26.90 -7.44 -23.35
CA VAL A 209 -28.29 -7.96 -23.30
C VAL A 209 -28.97 -7.60 -21.98
N SER A 210 -28.46 -8.16 -20.87
CA SER A 210 -28.98 -7.90 -19.53
C SER A 210 -27.81 -7.94 -18.57
N ALA A 211 -27.47 -6.76 -18.04
CA ALA A 211 -26.38 -6.65 -17.08
C ALA A 211 -26.69 -7.50 -15.83
N PRO A 212 -25.74 -8.32 -15.37
CA PRO A 212 -25.96 -9.15 -14.19
C PRO A 212 -26.16 -8.27 -12.95
N GLU A 213 -27.20 -8.57 -12.17
CA GLU A 213 -27.43 -7.90 -10.89
C GLU A 213 -26.64 -8.61 -9.78
N PRO A 214 -25.83 -7.87 -8.99
CA PRO A 214 -25.08 -8.44 -7.89
C PRO A 214 -25.98 -8.77 -6.71
N LYS A 215 -25.75 -9.94 -6.10
CA LYS A 215 -26.42 -10.35 -4.87
C LYS A 215 -25.62 -9.92 -3.64
N GLN A 216 -26.34 -9.52 -2.60
CA GLN A 216 -25.74 -9.27 -1.30
C GLN A 216 -25.25 -10.60 -0.68
N ILE A 217 -24.00 -10.60 -0.20
CA ILE A 217 -23.32 -11.74 0.43
C ILE A 217 -23.04 -11.45 1.92
N PHE A 218 -22.78 -10.19 2.27
CA PHE A 218 -22.49 -9.76 3.65
C PHE A 218 -23.45 -8.68 4.13
N THR A 219 -23.50 -8.47 5.44
CA THR A 219 -24.02 -7.24 6.06
C THR A 219 -22.87 -6.34 6.54
N PRO A 220 -23.13 -5.07 6.87
CA PRO A 220 -22.15 -4.19 7.50
C PRO A 220 -21.53 -4.78 8.78
N GLU A 221 -22.31 -5.49 9.59
CA GLU A 221 -21.82 -6.14 10.82
C GLU A 221 -20.83 -7.27 10.52
N ASP A 222 -21.07 -8.06 9.47
CA ASP A 222 -20.14 -9.09 9.01
C ASP A 222 -18.80 -8.47 8.60
N LEU A 223 -18.84 -7.29 7.93
CA LEU A 223 -17.64 -6.57 7.53
C LEU A 223 -16.83 -6.09 8.73
N LEU A 224 -17.48 -5.57 9.77
CA LEU A 224 -16.79 -5.16 11.00
C LEU A 224 -16.09 -6.36 11.67
N ALA A 225 -16.77 -7.51 11.69
CA ALA A 225 -16.17 -8.75 12.19
C ALA A 225 -14.98 -9.21 11.33
N LEU A 226 -15.06 -9.07 10.00
CA LEU A 226 -13.95 -9.40 9.09
C LEU A 226 -12.78 -8.43 9.21
N GLN A 227 -13.03 -7.13 9.40
CA GLN A 227 -11.99 -6.15 9.68
C GLN A 227 -11.27 -6.46 11.01
N GLY A 228 -12.02 -6.83 12.06
CA GLY A 228 -11.44 -7.27 13.34
C GLY A 228 -10.59 -8.54 13.19
N ARG A 229 -11.00 -9.47 12.33
CA ARG A 229 -10.20 -10.67 12.00
C ARG A 229 -8.96 -10.34 11.18
N ALA A 230 -9.06 -9.40 10.25
CA ALA A 230 -7.89 -8.92 9.51
C ALA A 230 -6.84 -8.35 10.47
N ASP A 231 -7.23 -7.62 11.51
CA ASP A 231 -6.29 -7.10 12.52
C ASP A 231 -5.53 -8.21 13.27
N GLN A 232 -6.13 -9.39 13.41
CA GLN A 232 -5.56 -10.54 14.13
C GLN A 232 -4.59 -11.38 13.27
N VAL A 233 -4.53 -11.15 11.96
CA VAL A 233 -3.61 -11.86 11.06
C VAL A 233 -2.16 -11.65 11.53
N PHE A 234 -1.45 -12.77 11.68
CA PHE A 234 -0.08 -12.80 12.17
C PHE A 234 0.88 -12.18 11.14
N VAL A 235 1.70 -11.23 11.60
CA VAL A 235 2.78 -10.64 10.80
C VAL A 235 4.07 -10.82 11.57
N HIS A 236 4.97 -11.64 11.02
CA HIS A 236 6.27 -11.89 11.63
C HIS A 236 7.12 -10.60 11.68
N ASN A 237 7.90 -10.39 12.74
CA ASN A 237 8.73 -9.19 12.92
C ASN A 237 9.65 -8.92 11.72
N ALA A 238 10.22 -9.97 11.11
CA ALA A 238 11.03 -9.84 9.90
C ALA A 238 10.29 -9.16 8.71
N LEU A 239 8.96 -9.31 8.61
CA LEU A 239 8.15 -8.61 7.60
C LEU A 239 7.91 -7.15 7.98
N VAL A 240 7.77 -6.85 9.27
CA VAL A 240 7.70 -5.48 9.78
C VAL A 240 9.02 -4.75 9.50
N ASP A 241 10.15 -5.38 9.82
CA ASP A 241 11.49 -4.86 9.54
C ASP A 241 11.72 -4.67 8.05
N TYR A 242 11.26 -5.62 7.21
CA TYR A 242 11.31 -5.48 5.76
C TYR A 242 10.49 -4.28 5.27
N THR A 243 9.26 -4.12 5.76
CA THR A 243 8.39 -2.99 5.43
C THR A 243 9.04 -1.66 5.81
N VAL A 244 9.63 -1.58 7.01
CA VAL A 244 10.34 -0.39 7.48
C VAL A 244 11.54 -0.10 6.59
N ARG A 245 12.34 -1.13 6.24
CA ARG A 245 13.48 -0.98 5.31
C ARG A 245 13.04 -0.46 3.94
N LEU A 246 11.93 -0.95 3.37
CA LEU A 246 11.37 -0.43 2.11
C LEU A 246 11.05 1.05 2.22
N VAL A 247 10.34 1.47 3.27
CA VAL A 247 9.95 2.87 3.46
C VAL A 247 11.17 3.75 3.72
N LEU A 248 12.14 3.31 4.52
CA LEU A 248 13.39 4.06 4.73
C LEU A 248 14.20 4.20 3.44
N ALA A 249 14.23 3.17 2.60
CA ALA A 249 14.89 3.21 1.30
C ALA A 249 14.29 4.27 0.37
N THR A 250 13.01 4.63 0.51
CA THR A 250 12.43 5.77 -0.21
C THR A 250 12.92 7.14 0.28
N ARG A 251 13.35 7.24 1.54
CA ARG A 251 13.81 8.50 2.16
C ARG A 251 15.30 8.71 2.04
N ALA A 252 16.07 7.62 2.03
CA ALA A 252 17.53 7.66 1.90
C ALA A 252 18.04 6.63 0.88
N PRO A 253 17.65 6.69 -0.42
CA PRO A 253 18.02 5.66 -1.39
C PRO A 253 19.54 5.44 -1.53
N ALA A 254 20.33 6.52 -1.40
CA ALA A 254 21.79 6.46 -1.47
C ALA A 254 22.41 5.56 -0.37
N GLN A 255 21.84 5.54 0.85
CA GLN A 255 22.30 4.68 1.94
C GLN A 255 22.00 3.19 1.68
N HIS A 256 21.09 2.92 0.74
CA HIS A 256 20.71 1.58 0.29
C HIS A 256 21.35 1.20 -1.05
N GLY A 257 22.40 1.92 -1.48
CA GLY A 257 23.15 1.61 -2.71
C GLY A 257 22.46 2.05 -4.00
N MET A 258 21.54 3.02 -3.93
CA MET A 258 20.81 3.58 -5.08
C MET A 258 21.05 5.10 -5.22
N PRO A 259 22.27 5.55 -5.57
CA PRO A 259 22.57 6.97 -5.73
C PRO A 259 21.83 7.61 -6.93
N ASP A 260 21.52 6.81 -7.95
CA ASP A 260 20.66 7.17 -9.09
C ASP A 260 19.26 7.56 -8.62
N VAL A 261 18.63 6.72 -7.80
CA VAL A 261 17.27 6.97 -7.28
C VAL A 261 17.23 8.16 -6.31
N ALA A 262 18.32 8.42 -5.59
CA ALA A 262 18.40 9.53 -4.64
C ALA A 262 18.21 10.91 -5.29
N GLN A 263 18.57 11.07 -6.58
CA GLN A 263 18.35 12.30 -7.33
C GLN A 263 16.90 12.44 -7.84
N LEU A 264 16.16 11.33 -7.88
CA LEU A 264 14.79 11.28 -8.43
C LEU A 264 13.71 11.56 -7.38
N ILE A 265 14.04 11.39 -6.09
CA ILE A 265 13.10 11.57 -4.98
C ILE A 265 13.47 12.82 -4.19
N GLN A 266 12.56 13.80 -4.15
CA GLN A 266 12.69 14.97 -3.28
C GLN A 266 12.30 14.63 -1.83
N TYR A 267 11.20 13.91 -1.64
CA TYR A 267 10.74 13.42 -0.34
C TYR A 267 10.18 12.00 -0.45
N GLY A 268 10.64 11.11 0.44
CA GLY A 268 10.19 9.73 0.52
C GLY A 268 8.88 9.55 1.27
N ALA A 269 8.38 8.31 1.32
CA ALA A 269 7.08 7.98 1.87
C ALA A 269 6.99 8.19 3.39
N SER A 270 5.84 8.64 3.89
CA SER A 270 5.61 8.94 5.32
C SER A 270 5.48 7.66 6.18
N PRO A 271 5.48 7.74 7.53
CA PRO A 271 5.23 6.58 8.39
C PRO A 271 3.86 5.91 8.15
N ARG A 272 2.90 6.62 7.53
CA ARG A 272 1.62 6.04 7.09
C ARG A 272 1.83 4.94 6.04
N ALA A 273 2.93 4.99 5.27
CA ALA A 273 3.33 3.91 4.38
C ALA A 273 3.59 2.62 5.13
N SER A 274 4.40 2.64 6.19
CA SER A 274 4.71 1.44 6.97
C SER A 274 3.45 0.85 7.60
N LEU A 275 2.62 1.69 8.22
CA LEU A 275 1.36 1.26 8.83
C LEU A 275 0.38 0.71 7.78
N GLY A 276 0.25 1.41 6.66
CA GLY A 276 -0.63 1.04 5.56
C GLY A 276 -0.24 -0.29 4.93
N ILE A 277 1.06 -0.50 4.65
CA ILE A 277 1.56 -1.77 4.11
C ILE A 277 1.24 -2.91 5.05
N VAL A 278 1.51 -2.80 6.35
CA VAL A 278 1.22 -3.89 7.30
C VAL A 278 -0.27 -4.18 7.39
N ARG A 279 -1.14 -3.15 7.49
CA ARG A 279 -2.60 -3.33 7.54
C ARG A 279 -3.16 -3.97 6.26
N ALA A 280 -2.74 -3.47 5.10
CA ALA A 280 -3.17 -4.01 3.81
C ALA A 280 -2.61 -5.42 3.55
N THR A 281 -1.41 -5.73 4.04
CA THR A 281 -0.83 -7.08 3.98
C THR A 281 -1.65 -8.07 4.79
N ARG A 282 -2.09 -7.68 6.00
CA ARG A 282 -2.99 -8.51 6.82
C ARG A 282 -4.32 -8.77 6.11
N ALA A 283 -4.95 -7.72 5.61
CA ALA A 283 -6.18 -7.83 4.83
C ALA A 283 -6.03 -8.73 3.60
N LEU A 284 -4.92 -8.61 2.86
CA LEU A 284 -4.63 -9.44 1.69
C LEU A 284 -4.39 -10.91 2.07
N ALA A 285 -3.69 -11.19 3.15
CA ALA A 285 -3.49 -12.54 3.64
C ALA A 285 -4.83 -13.20 4.02
N LEU A 286 -5.70 -12.48 4.75
CA LEU A 286 -7.05 -12.94 5.07
C LEU A 286 -7.89 -13.20 3.82
N LEU A 287 -7.84 -12.27 2.85
CA LEU A 287 -8.52 -12.39 1.56
C LEU A 287 -8.08 -13.63 0.76
N ARG A 288 -6.80 -14.01 0.92
CA ARG A 288 -6.20 -15.23 0.35
C ARG A 288 -6.36 -16.46 1.26
N GLY A 289 -7.18 -16.38 2.29
CA GLY A 289 -7.52 -17.47 3.21
C GLY A 289 -6.41 -17.89 4.17
N ARG A 290 -5.49 -17.00 4.49
CA ARG A 290 -4.39 -17.23 5.43
C ARG A 290 -4.53 -16.35 6.66
N ASP A 291 -4.16 -16.90 7.81
CA ASP A 291 -4.03 -16.20 9.10
C ASP A 291 -2.61 -15.69 9.36
N TYR A 292 -1.70 -15.81 8.39
CA TYR A 292 -0.36 -15.25 8.43
C TYR A 292 0.03 -14.56 7.12
N ALA A 293 0.78 -13.47 7.26
CA ALA A 293 1.35 -12.72 6.15
C ALA A 293 2.59 -13.41 5.57
N LEU A 294 2.74 -13.33 4.24
CA LEU A 294 3.93 -13.77 3.52
C LEU A 294 4.70 -12.56 2.94
N PRO A 295 6.01 -12.70 2.63
CA PRO A 295 6.76 -11.66 1.93
C PRO A 295 6.14 -11.24 0.59
N GLN A 296 5.48 -12.18 -0.11
CA GLN A 296 4.80 -11.89 -1.37
C GLN A 296 3.63 -10.92 -1.18
N ASP A 297 2.90 -11.00 -0.07
CA ASP A 297 1.78 -10.09 0.18
C ASP A 297 2.24 -8.64 0.34
N VAL A 298 3.39 -8.44 0.99
CA VAL A 298 4.04 -7.13 1.09
C VAL A 298 4.45 -6.64 -0.30
N GLN A 299 5.05 -7.51 -1.11
CA GLN A 299 5.47 -7.15 -2.48
C GLN A 299 4.28 -6.81 -3.39
N ASP A 300 3.16 -7.50 -3.25
CA ASP A 300 1.97 -7.24 -4.07
C ASP A 300 1.30 -5.90 -3.71
N ILE A 301 1.38 -5.49 -2.45
CA ILE A 301 0.70 -4.29 -1.91
C ILE A 301 1.58 -3.04 -1.92
N ALA A 302 2.89 -3.19 -1.69
CA ALA A 302 3.81 -2.05 -1.56
C ALA A 302 3.75 -1.07 -2.76
N PRO A 303 3.68 -1.51 -4.03
CA PRO A 303 3.55 -0.61 -5.17
C PRO A 303 2.33 0.30 -5.09
N ASP A 304 1.18 -0.24 -4.71
CA ASP A 304 -0.09 0.50 -4.65
C ASP A 304 -0.10 1.51 -3.50
N ILE A 305 0.72 1.29 -2.48
CA ILE A 305 0.81 2.16 -1.31
C ILE A 305 1.93 3.21 -1.44
N LEU A 306 3.04 2.88 -2.09
CA LEU A 306 4.21 3.77 -2.18
C LEU A 306 4.08 4.78 -3.32
N ARG A 307 3.49 4.39 -4.47
CA ARG A 307 3.49 5.21 -5.70
C ARG A 307 2.95 6.63 -5.52
N HIS A 308 1.97 6.82 -4.64
CA HIS A 308 1.36 8.13 -4.40
C HIS A 308 1.93 8.88 -3.20
N ARG A 309 2.89 8.28 -2.50
CA ARG A 309 3.56 8.82 -1.32
C ARG A 309 4.99 9.27 -1.61
N LEU A 310 5.45 9.16 -2.85
CA LEU A 310 6.73 9.71 -3.30
C LEU A 310 6.52 11.10 -3.89
N VAL A 311 7.39 12.01 -3.48
CA VAL A 311 7.53 13.34 -4.09
C VAL A 311 8.75 13.30 -4.98
N LEU A 312 8.52 13.42 -6.29
CA LEU A 312 9.58 13.34 -7.28
C LEU A 312 10.29 14.69 -7.41
N SER A 313 11.58 14.65 -7.73
CA SER A 313 12.35 15.86 -8.02
C SER A 313 11.87 16.52 -9.32
N TYR A 314 12.19 17.81 -9.48
CA TYR A 314 11.84 18.55 -10.70
C TYR A 314 12.42 17.88 -11.95
N ASP A 315 13.67 17.42 -11.88
CA ASP A 315 14.34 16.74 -12.99
C ASP A 315 13.63 15.43 -13.34
N ALA A 316 13.22 14.64 -12.35
CA ALA A 316 12.47 13.42 -12.57
C ALA A 316 11.10 13.66 -13.23
N LEU A 317 10.43 14.75 -12.87
CA LEU A 317 9.19 15.17 -13.52
C LEU A 317 9.42 15.67 -14.95
N ALA A 318 10.51 16.41 -15.19
CA ALA A 318 10.88 16.89 -16.52
C ALA A 318 11.24 15.75 -17.48
N ASP A 319 11.82 14.67 -16.96
CA ASP A 319 12.15 13.45 -17.70
C ASP A 319 10.98 12.43 -17.77
N ASP A 320 9.77 12.81 -17.31
CA ASP A 320 8.57 11.96 -17.28
C ASP A 320 8.79 10.60 -16.59
N ILE A 321 9.65 10.55 -15.55
CA ILE A 321 9.95 9.30 -14.84
C ILE A 321 8.76 8.91 -13.96
N PRO A 322 8.12 7.75 -14.19
CA PRO A 322 6.97 7.35 -13.40
C PRO A 322 7.40 6.86 -12.01
N ALA A 323 6.62 7.21 -10.99
CA ALA A 323 6.85 6.76 -9.60
C ALA A 323 6.92 5.22 -9.48
N ASP A 324 6.20 4.50 -10.33
CA ASP A 324 6.23 3.03 -10.38
C ASP A 324 7.61 2.47 -10.75
N HIS A 325 8.39 3.17 -11.58
CA HIS A 325 9.76 2.78 -11.90
C HIS A 325 10.63 2.85 -10.64
N ILE A 326 10.54 3.97 -9.91
CA ILE A 326 11.30 4.19 -8.68
C ILE A 326 10.95 3.15 -7.62
N VAL A 327 9.65 2.87 -7.42
CA VAL A 327 9.20 1.86 -6.47
C VAL A 327 9.70 0.47 -6.85
N ALA A 328 9.61 0.08 -8.13
CA ALA A 328 10.13 -1.19 -8.60
C ALA A 328 11.65 -1.32 -8.35
N ARG A 329 12.40 -0.25 -8.61
CA ARG A 329 13.85 -0.20 -8.36
C ARG A 329 14.19 -0.40 -6.87
N ILE A 330 13.47 0.28 -5.99
CA ILE A 330 13.63 0.13 -4.53
C ILE A 330 13.33 -1.31 -4.09
N MET A 331 12.23 -1.88 -4.58
CA MET A 331 11.83 -3.24 -4.22
C MET A 331 12.80 -4.31 -4.73
N GLN A 332 13.44 -4.10 -5.89
CA GLN A 332 14.49 -4.99 -6.39
C GLN A 332 15.76 -4.94 -5.52
N MET A 333 16.10 -3.78 -4.98
CA MET A 333 17.33 -3.58 -4.20
C MET A 333 17.18 -3.99 -2.73
N VAL A 334 15.99 -3.86 -2.16
CA VAL A 334 15.71 -4.23 -0.76
C VAL A 334 15.20 -5.68 -0.72
N PRO A 335 16.02 -6.66 -0.29
CA PRO A 335 15.62 -8.06 -0.36
C PRO A 335 14.53 -8.40 0.65
N PRO A 336 13.52 -9.21 0.26
CA PRO A 336 12.54 -9.75 1.18
C PRO A 336 13.20 -10.67 2.21
N PRO A 337 12.60 -10.83 3.41
CA PRO A 337 13.15 -11.71 4.42
C PRO A 337 13.04 -13.16 3.95
N GLN A 338 14.11 -13.94 4.14
CA GLN A 338 14.06 -15.38 3.92
C GLN A 338 13.43 -16.04 5.14
N VAL A 339 12.16 -16.44 5.02
CA VAL A 339 11.49 -17.23 6.04
C VAL A 339 11.96 -18.67 5.88
N SER A 340 13.06 -19.02 6.56
CA SER A 340 13.46 -20.42 6.69
C SER A 340 12.41 -21.12 7.54
N SER A 341 11.61 -22.01 6.97
CA SER A 341 10.79 -22.93 7.76
C SER A 341 11.74 -23.76 8.60
N ARG A 342 11.85 -23.47 9.89
CA ARG A 342 12.65 -24.28 10.81
C ARG A 342 11.90 -25.61 11.05
N GLN A 343 11.88 -26.49 10.06
CA GLN A 343 11.72 -27.92 10.35
C GLN A 343 13.02 -28.35 11.01
N GLY A 344 12.92 -28.81 12.25
CA GLY A 344 14.07 -29.26 13.03
C GLY A 344 14.80 -30.37 12.28
N SER A 345 16.02 -30.07 11.82
CA SER A 345 17.06 -31.08 11.82
C SER A 345 17.19 -31.54 13.27
N GLY A 346 16.87 -32.82 13.51
CA GLY A 346 17.08 -33.48 14.80
C GLY A 346 18.51 -33.33 15.30
N PRO A 347 18.80 -33.72 16.55
CA PRO A 347 20.14 -33.57 17.11
C PRO A 347 21.10 -34.35 16.22
N ASN A 348 21.92 -33.61 15.47
CA ASN A 348 22.88 -34.21 14.58
C ASN A 348 23.86 -34.98 15.45
N GLY A 349 23.85 -36.31 15.30
CA GLY A 349 24.77 -37.21 15.94
C GLY A 349 26.19 -36.82 15.55
N GLY A 350 26.92 -36.23 16.49
CA GLY A 350 28.37 -36.21 16.41
C GLY A 350 28.89 -37.66 16.41
N PRO A 351 30.03 -37.94 15.75
CA PRO A 351 30.63 -39.26 15.83
C PRO A 351 30.94 -39.59 17.30
N PRO A 352 30.81 -40.85 17.75
CA PRO A 352 30.98 -41.16 19.16
C PRO A 352 32.41 -40.84 19.59
N VAL A 353 32.51 -39.98 20.60
CA VAL A 353 33.74 -39.70 21.32
C VAL A 353 34.13 -40.98 22.05
N ALA A 354 35.23 -41.61 21.63
CA ALA A 354 35.80 -42.75 22.34
C ALA A 354 36.29 -42.31 23.72
N LEU A 355 35.75 -42.92 24.77
CA LEU A 355 36.22 -42.74 26.14
C LEU A 355 37.64 -43.32 26.30
N PRO A 356 38.60 -42.62 26.93
CA PRO A 356 39.89 -43.21 27.23
C PRO A 356 39.79 -44.20 28.40
N VAL A 357 40.34 -45.40 28.17
CA VAL A 357 40.56 -46.47 29.17
C VAL A 357 41.63 -46.00 30.19
N PRO A 358 41.50 -46.31 31.50
CA PRO A 358 42.51 -45.95 32.49
C PRO A 358 43.80 -46.79 32.34
N PRO A 359 44.99 -46.25 32.65
CA PRO A 359 46.24 -46.98 32.46
C PRO A 359 46.50 -47.99 33.59
N GLY A 360 46.80 -49.24 33.21
CA GLY A 360 47.43 -50.24 34.09
C GLY A 360 48.95 -50.05 34.19
N PRO A 361 49.62 -50.69 35.16
CA PRO A 361 50.93 -50.26 35.65
C PRO A 361 52.12 -50.65 34.77
N MET A 362 53.16 -49.83 34.90
CA MET A 362 54.44 -49.82 34.19
C MET A 362 55.26 -51.11 34.32
N THR A 363 55.99 -51.45 33.26
CA THR A 363 57.25 -52.22 33.33
C THR A 363 58.32 -51.55 32.44
N PRO A 364 59.62 -51.66 32.78
CA PRO A 364 60.62 -50.66 32.40
C PRO A 364 61.43 -51.01 31.14
N VAL A 365 61.94 -49.91 30.57
CA VAL A 365 62.84 -49.72 29.42
C VAL A 365 64.21 -50.41 29.60
N PRO A 366 64.93 -50.67 28.50
CA PRO A 366 66.35 -50.36 28.45
C PRO A 366 66.74 -49.44 27.28
N ALA A 367 67.79 -48.68 27.56
CA ALA A 367 68.29 -47.47 26.92
C ALA A 367 69.06 -47.67 25.60
N GLY A 368 69.16 -46.60 24.80
CA GLY A 368 70.19 -46.47 23.76
C GLY A 368 70.08 -45.26 22.83
N ALA A 369 71.00 -44.30 23.02
CA ALA A 369 71.61 -43.33 22.06
C ALA A 369 70.70 -42.40 21.21
N ALA A 370 70.67 -41.07 21.37
CA ALA A 370 71.69 -40.01 21.19
C ALA A 370 71.75 -39.40 19.76
N GLN A 371 71.86 -38.05 19.72
CA GLN A 371 72.21 -37.14 18.60
C GLN A 371 71.05 -36.68 17.69
N SER A 372 70.95 -35.45 17.18
CA SER A 372 71.62 -34.15 17.38
C SER A 372 70.84 -33.07 16.59
N ALA A 373 70.92 -31.81 17.03
CA ALA A 373 70.27 -30.64 16.44
C ALA A 373 70.88 -30.18 15.10
N GLN A 374 70.12 -29.42 14.29
CA GLN A 374 70.67 -28.40 13.40
C GLN A 374 69.65 -27.29 13.05
N TYR A 375 70.06 -26.05 13.33
CA TYR A 375 69.50 -24.76 12.95
C TYR A 375 70.32 -24.20 11.78
N VAL A 376 69.70 -23.53 10.79
CA VAL A 376 70.36 -22.56 9.88
C VAL A 376 69.39 -21.42 9.54
N ALA A 377 69.91 -20.18 9.52
CA ALA A 377 69.20 -18.91 9.36
C ALA A 377 69.69 -18.09 8.14
N GLY A 378 68.77 -17.35 7.49
CA GLY A 378 68.94 -16.09 6.71
C GLY A 378 69.79 -16.07 5.43
N PRO A 379 69.82 -14.97 4.60
CA PRO A 379 69.30 -13.61 4.85
C PRO A 379 68.65 -12.82 3.65
N ALA A 380 68.06 -11.66 4.00
CA ALA A 380 67.89 -10.31 3.37
C ALA A 380 67.81 -10.03 1.83
N GLY A 381 66.92 -9.07 1.47
CA GLY A 381 66.56 -8.57 0.11
C GLY A 381 67.50 -7.51 -0.54
N PRO A 382 67.08 -6.80 -1.62
CA PRO A 382 66.42 -5.48 -1.52
C PRO A 382 65.41 -5.07 -2.66
N GLN A 383 64.69 -3.94 -2.48
CA GLN A 383 63.77 -3.20 -3.41
C GLN A 383 64.53 -2.09 -4.24
N PRO A 384 63.89 -1.09 -4.92
CA PRO A 384 62.92 -1.06 -6.05
C PRO A 384 63.38 -0.11 -7.21
N THR A 385 62.64 -0.01 -8.34
CA THR A 385 62.85 1.06 -9.35
C THR A 385 61.56 1.60 -9.99
N SER A 386 61.56 2.90 -10.23
CA SER A 386 60.58 3.81 -10.83
C SER A 386 60.73 3.97 -12.36
N GLY A 387 59.75 4.59 -13.03
CA GLY A 387 59.93 5.14 -14.39
C GLY A 387 58.67 5.70 -15.07
N VAL A 388 58.65 7.02 -15.27
CA VAL A 388 57.76 7.81 -16.17
C VAL A 388 58.67 8.41 -17.27
N PRO A 389 58.15 8.74 -18.47
CA PRO A 389 58.32 10.13 -18.95
C PRO A 389 57.11 10.70 -19.76
N ALA A 390 57.18 12.02 -20.00
CA ALA A 390 56.15 12.95 -20.49
C ALA A 390 56.25 13.33 -22.00
N GLY A 391 55.24 14.06 -22.52
CA GLY A 391 55.19 14.74 -23.85
C GLY A 391 53.80 15.32 -24.21
N VAL A 392 53.33 16.49 -23.74
CA VAL A 392 53.24 17.88 -24.31
C VAL A 392 52.39 18.16 -25.60
N PHE A 393 51.55 19.23 -25.52
CA PHE A 393 50.77 20.04 -26.52
C PHE A 393 49.44 19.42 -27.05
N ASP A 394 48.30 20.12 -27.21
CA ASP A 394 48.01 21.51 -27.62
C ASP A 394 46.58 21.98 -27.19
N ASN A 395 46.38 23.31 -27.15
CA ASN A 395 45.17 24.07 -26.79
C ASN A 395 44.17 24.17 -27.95
N GLY A 396 42.86 24.03 -27.68
CA GLY A 396 41.80 24.39 -28.64
C GLY A 396 40.47 24.69 -27.97
N ARG A 397 40.21 25.98 -27.67
CA ARG A 397 38.89 26.49 -27.27
C ARG A 397 37.95 26.55 -28.49
N PRO A 398 36.65 26.24 -28.38
CA PRO A 398 35.67 26.64 -29.38
C PRO A 398 35.16 28.08 -29.12
N GLN A 399 35.17 28.91 -30.15
CA GLN A 399 34.48 30.22 -30.21
C GLN A 399 32.99 30.03 -30.60
N PRO A 400 32.12 31.02 -30.28
CA PRO A 400 30.66 30.90 -30.37
C PRO A 400 30.11 31.21 -31.77
N PRO A 401 28.86 30.82 -32.11
CA PRO A 401 28.20 31.26 -33.33
C PRO A 401 27.48 32.61 -33.12
N ALA A 402 27.76 33.59 -33.98
CA ALA A 402 26.95 34.79 -34.14
C ALA A 402 26.78 35.07 -35.64
N GLY A 403 25.52 35.04 -36.11
CA GLY A 403 25.12 35.38 -37.47
C GLY A 403 23.59 35.56 -37.53
N PRO A 404 23.05 36.71 -37.97
CA PRO A 404 21.66 37.11 -37.74
C PRO A 404 20.75 36.93 -38.96
N TRP A 405 19.48 36.58 -38.75
CA TRP A 405 18.38 36.70 -39.74
C TRP A 405 17.05 36.95 -38.98
N PRO A 406 16.02 37.53 -39.64
CA PRO A 406 15.38 38.76 -39.21
C PRO A 406 13.95 38.56 -38.65
N ALA A 407 13.47 39.59 -37.96
CA ALA A 407 12.11 39.68 -37.45
C ALA A 407 11.04 39.70 -38.56
N PRO A 408 9.84 39.14 -38.31
CA PRO A 408 8.63 39.54 -39.01
C PRO A 408 7.67 40.33 -38.10
N GLY A 409 7.44 41.58 -38.50
CA GLY A 409 6.13 42.23 -38.61
C GLY A 409 5.10 42.08 -37.49
N HIS A 410 4.93 43.17 -36.73
CA HIS A 410 3.61 43.57 -36.23
C HIS A 410 2.64 43.84 -37.40
N PRO A 411 1.37 43.42 -37.29
CA PRO A 411 0.26 44.19 -37.82
C PRO A 411 -0.44 44.94 -36.68
N GLY A 412 -0.71 46.22 -36.92
CA GLY A 412 -1.59 47.02 -36.09
C GLY A 412 -3.06 46.94 -36.51
N GLN A 413 -3.90 47.51 -35.63
CA GLN A 413 -5.31 47.91 -35.79
C GLN A 413 -6.30 46.72 -35.89
N GLN A 414 -7.46 46.71 -35.22
CA GLN A 414 -8.40 47.77 -34.82
C GLN A 414 -9.05 47.46 -33.48
#